data_AF-A0A2V4IBV8-F1
#
_entry.id   AF-A0A2V4IBV8-F1
#
_cell.length_a   1.000
_cell.length_b   1.000
_cell.length_c   1.000
_cell.angle_alpha   90.00
_cell.angle_beta   90.00
_cell.angle_gamma   90.00
#
_symmetry.space_group_name_H-M   'P 1'
#
loop_
_entity.id
_entity.type
_entity.pdbx_description
1 polymer ?
#
loop_
_entity_poly.entity_id
_entity_poly.type
_entity_poly.pdbx_seq_one_letter_code
_entity_poly.pdbx_strand_id
1 'polypeptide(L)'
;MLVENRSSNTEVVSLPRDVIEFAVGFKTYGYKNLTEQHTDQRHAQDKLRALLAQPVEQHQGEPTLSIPEGYCLMPRRLTAENGAKALLLGEFKVNVVRECPECRDLEEAVEGCDVCDGEGEFAQSHTIPWDQIKVIYSEAVKGLALQPNTGK
;
A
#
# COMPACT_ATOMS: atom_id res chain seq x y z
N MET A 1 13.11 24.50 -11.36
CA MET A 1 13.27 23.17 -11.97
C MET A 1 11.88 22.56 -12.06
N LEU A 2 11.33 22.48 -13.27
CA LEU A 2 10.04 21.82 -13.50
C LEU A 2 10.32 20.31 -13.61
N VAL A 3 9.82 19.53 -12.66
CA VAL A 3 9.76 18.08 -12.82
C VAL A 3 8.62 17.79 -13.80
N GLU A 4 8.98 17.45 -15.04
CA GLU A 4 8.04 16.94 -16.03
C GLU A 4 7.49 15.61 -15.53
N ASN A 5 6.23 15.62 -15.09
CA ASN A 5 5.48 14.42 -14.75
C ASN A 5 5.16 13.67 -16.05
N ARG A 6 6.12 12.87 -16.54
CA ARG A 6 5.88 11.89 -17.60
C ARG A 6 5.13 10.70 -17.00
N SER A 7 3.83 10.89 -16.77
CA SER A 7 2.93 9.75 -16.60
C SER A 7 2.66 9.15 -17.98
N SER A 8 3.45 8.13 -18.34
CA SER A 8 3.09 7.23 -19.44
C SER A 8 1.82 6.48 -19.05
N ASN A 9 0.66 7.00 -19.44
CA ASN A 9 -0.58 6.26 -19.39
C ASN A 9 -0.52 5.15 -20.44
N THR A 10 -0.12 3.95 -20.03
CA THR A 10 -0.41 2.73 -20.81
C THR A 10 -1.89 2.42 -20.66
N GLU A 11 -2.68 2.86 -21.63
CA GLU A 11 -4.11 2.60 -21.74
C GLU A 11 -4.35 1.11 -21.96
N VAL A 12 -5.07 0.45 -21.04
CA VAL A 12 -5.42 -0.97 -21.15
C VAL A 12 -6.84 -1.13 -21.69
N VAL A 13 -6.98 -1.49 -22.97
CA VAL A 13 -8.27 -1.89 -23.55
C VAL A 13 -8.50 -3.37 -23.24
N SER A 14 -9.57 -3.68 -22.51
CA SER A 14 -9.93 -5.08 -22.20
C SER A 14 -10.64 -5.71 -23.40
N LEU A 15 -9.97 -6.61 -24.10
CA LEU A 15 -10.53 -7.35 -25.24
C LEU A 15 -10.68 -8.85 -24.91
N PRO A 16 -11.79 -9.50 -25.33
CA PRO A 16 -11.91 -10.95 -25.23
C PRO A 16 -10.78 -11.66 -25.97
N ARG A 17 -10.12 -12.59 -25.27
CA ARG A 17 -8.91 -13.28 -25.75
C ARG A 17 -9.14 -14.07 -27.04
N ASP A 18 -10.34 -14.62 -27.21
CA ASP A 18 -10.79 -15.34 -28.40
C ASP A 18 -10.84 -14.45 -29.64
N VAL A 19 -11.28 -13.19 -29.51
CA VAL A 19 -11.31 -12.22 -30.61
C VAL A 19 -9.90 -11.84 -31.06
N ILE A 20 -8.99 -11.66 -30.10
CA ILE A 20 -7.57 -11.40 -30.38
C ILE A 20 -6.98 -12.61 -31.12
N GLU A 21 -7.06 -13.81 -30.52
CA GLU A 21 -6.45 -15.04 -31.05
C GLU A 21 -6.92 -15.37 -32.48
N PHE A 22 -8.20 -15.13 -32.79
CA PHE A 22 -8.74 -15.35 -34.12
C PHE A 22 -8.32 -14.27 -35.12
N ALA A 23 -8.31 -12.98 -34.75
CA ALA A 23 -7.89 -11.88 -35.61
C ALA A 23 -6.38 -11.93 -35.96
N VAL A 24 -5.54 -12.37 -35.01
CA VAL A 24 -4.08 -12.55 -35.19
C VAL A 24 -3.71 -13.92 -35.76
N GLY A 25 -4.68 -14.77 -36.11
CA GLY A 25 -4.46 -16.03 -36.83
C GLY A 25 -3.90 -17.17 -35.98
N PHE A 26 -3.98 -17.10 -34.66
CA PHE A 26 -3.50 -18.14 -33.74
C PHE A 26 -4.44 -19.35 -33.65
N LYS A 27 -5.71 -19.21 -34.05
CA LYS A 27 -6.70 -20.31 -34.08
C LYS A 27 -7.46 -20.32 -35.40
N THR A 28 -7.36 -21.43 -36.13
CA THR A 28 -8.18 -21.73 -37.31
C THR A 28 -8.91 -23.04 -37.07
N TYR A 29 -10.09 -23.00 -36.46
CA TYR A 29 -10.86 -24.21 -36.17
C TYR A 29 -11.87 -24.49 -37.28
N GLY A 30 -11.80 -25.69 -37.89
CA GLY A 30 -12.95 -26.37 -38.48
C GLY A 30 -13.49 -25.87 -39.83
N TYR A 31 -12.82 -24.98 -40.55
CA TYR A 31 -13.30 -24.51 -41.85
C TYR A 31 -13.16 -25.58 -42.94
N LYS A 32 -14.24 -25.81 -43.69
CA LYS A 32 -14.27 -26.70 -44.85
C LYS A 32 -13.88 -25.97 -46.15
N ASN A 33 -13.89 -24.64 -46.14
CA ASN A 33 -13.60 -23.78 -47.29
C ASN A 33 -12.73 -22.58 -46.88
N LEU A 34 -11.65 -22.32 -47.64
CA LEU A 34 -10.73 -21.21 -47.40
C LEU A 34 -11.37 -19.82 -47.60
N THR A 35 -12.38 -19.70 -48.47
CA THR A 35 -13.06 -18.42 -48.69
C THR A 35 -13.89 -18.01 -47.48
N GLU A 36 -14.58 -18.96 -46.83
CA GLU A 36 -15.34 -18.74 -45.59
C GLU A 36 -14.41 -18.40 -44.41
N GLN A 37 -13.25 -19.04 -44.34
CA GLN A 37 -12.23 -18.73 -43.33
C GLN A 37 -11.72 -17.28 -43.48
N HIS A 38 -11.48 -16.85 -44.70
CA HIS A 38 -10.95 -15.51 -44.98
C HIS A 38 -12.00 -14.41 -44.73
N THR A 39 -13.28 -14.67 -45.01
CA THR A 39 -14.36 -13.72 -44.70
C THR A 39 -14.52 -13.53 -43.19
N ASP A 40 -14.47 -14.60 -42.42
CA ASP A 40 -14.65 -14.53 -40.97
C ASP A 40 -13.45 -13.88 -40.30
N GLN A 41 -12.22 -14.19 -40.74
CA GLN A 41 -11.01 -13.53 -40.26
C GLN A 41 -11.05 -12.02 -40.53
N ARG A 42 -11.51 -11.61 -41.71
CA ARG A 42 -11.68 -10.20 -42.05
C ARG A 42 -12.75 -9.54 -41.18
N HIS A 43 -13.87 -10.21 -40.93
CA HIS A 43 -14.91 -9.71 -40.03
C HIS A 43 -14.40 -9.52 -38.59
N ALA A 44 -13.58 -10.44 -38.09
CA ALA A 44 -12.98 -10.32 -36.77
C ALA A 44 -11.93 -9.19 -36.69
N GLN A 45 -11.16 -8.98 -37.76
CA GLN A 45 -10.23 -7.85 -37.85
C GLN A 45 -10.98 -6.51 -37.89
N ASP A 46 -12.08 -6.43 -38.64
CA ASP A 46 -12.91 -5.23 -38.69
C ASP A 46 -13.59 -4.97 -37.33
N LYS A 47 -14.02 -6.01 -36.62
CA LYS A 47 -14.54 -5.91 -35.25
C LYS A 47 -13.47 -5.42 -34.26
N LEU A 48 -12.25 -5.94 -34.35
CA LEU A 48 -11.12 -5.50 -33.54
C LEU A 48 -10.79 -4.03 -33.82
N ARG A 49 -10.72 -3.64 -35.09
CA ARG A 49 -10.50 -2.23 -35.48
C ARG A 49 -11.60 -1.33 -34.96
N ALA A 50 -12.87 -1.75 -35.04
CA ALA A 50 -14.00 -0.98 -34.52
C ALA A 50 -13.92 -0.80 -33.00
N LEU A 51 -13.52 -1.83 -32.24
CA LEU A 51 -13.32 -1.73 -30.79
C LEU A 51 -12.15 -0.81 -30.42
N LEU A 52 -11.05 -0.86 -31.18
CA LEU A 52 -9.90 0.05 -31.00
C LEU A 52 -10.20 1.48 -31.44
N ALA A 53 -11.17 1.68 -32.35
CA ALA A 53 -11.60 2.98 -32.85
C ALA A 53 -12.79 3.57 -32.09
N GLN A 54 -13.37 2.83 -31.13
CA GLN A 54 -14.36 3.41 -30.24
C GLN A 54 -13.69 4.54 -29.45
N PRO A 55 -14.34 5.70 -29.30
CA PRO A 55 -13.92 6.67 -28.31
C PRO A 55 -13.86 5.92 -26.99
N VAL A 56 -12.71 5.98 -26.33
CA VAL A 56 -12.58 5.47 -24.96
C VAL A 56 -13.71 6.15 -24.19
N GLU A 57 -14.72 5.38 -23.81
CA GLU A 57 -15.68 5.80 -22.79
C GLU A 57 -14.80 6.11 -21.60
N GLN A 58 -14.50 7.41 -21.44
CA GLN A 58 -13.75 7.93 -20.33
C GLN A 58 -14.59 7.51 -19.14
N HIS A 59 -14.15 6.47 -18.42
CA HIS A 59 -14.68 6.16 -17.11
C HIS A 59 -14.69 7.50 -16.39
N GLN A 60 -15.91 8.02 -16.18
CA GLN A 60 -16.15 9.33 -15.61
C GLN A 60 -15.23 9.44 -14.42
N GLY A 61 -14.30 10.40 -14.50
CA GLY A 61 -13.10 10.44 -13.68
C GLY A 61 -13.41 9.99 -12.27
N GLU A 62 -12.72 8.93 -11.85
CA GLU A 62 -12.70 8.49 -10.46
C GLU A 62 -12.59 9.76 -9.60
N PRO A 63 -13.49 9.98 -8.62
CA PRO A 63 -13.47 11.20 -7.84
C PRO A 63 -12.07 11.38 -7.28
N THR A 64 -11.39 12.42 -7.76
CA THR A 64 -10.02 12.69 -7.36
C THR A 64 -10.09 13.14 -5.92
N LEU A 65 -9.83 12.20 -5.01
CA LEU A 65 -9.69 12.48 -3.59
C LEU A 65 -8.51 13.43 -3.43
N SER A 66 -8.78 14.71 -3.23
CA SER A 66 -7.77 15.71 -2.92
C SER A 66 -7.36 15.55 -1.46
N ILE A 67 -6.17 14.99 -1.25
CA ILE A 67 -5.55 14.88 0.07
C ILE A 67 -4.89 16.23 0.38
N PRO A 68 -5.20 16.88 1.51
CA PRO A 68 -4.55 18.14 1.88
C PRO A 68 -3.03 18.00 2.00
N GLU A 69 -2.31 19.11 1.79
CA GLU A 69 -0.85 19.14 1.95
C GLU A 69 -0.46 18.72 3.38
N GLY A 70 0.55 17.85 3.48
CA GLY A 70 0.99 17.27 4.76
C GLY A 70 0.17 16.07 5.26
N TYR A 71 -0.89 15.66 4.53
CA TYR A 71 -1.67 14.46 4.84
C TYR A 71 -1.39 13.33 3.83
N CYS A 72 -1.61 12.09 4.26
CA CYS A 72 -1.60 10.91 3.40
C CYS A 72 -2.80 10.01 3.70
N LEU A 73 -3.11 9.09 2.77
CA LEU A 73 -4.10 8.06 3.02
C LEU A 73 -3.49 6.98 3.91
N MET A 74 -4.15 6.71 5.03
CA MET A 74 -3.75 5.68 5.99
C MET A 74 -4.94 4.78 6.33
N PRO A 75 -4.71 3.48 6.61
CA PRO A 75 -5.77 2.57 6.98
C PRO A 75 -6.35 2.93 8.34
N ARG A 76 -7.67 2.86 8.52
CA ARG A 76 -8.30 3.17 9.82
C ARG A 76 -7.90 2.21 10.95
N ARG A 77 -7.41 1.02 10.64
CA ARG A 77 -7.00 -0.01 11.60
C ARG A 77 -5.73 -0.70 11.11
N LEU A 78 -4.84 -1.03 12.04
CA LEU A 78 -3.66 -1.84 11.77
C LEU A 78 -4.00 -3.32 11.91
N THR A 79 -3.69 -4.11 10.89
CA THR A 79 -3.92 -5.55 10.90
C THR A 79 -2.69 -6.29 10.37
N ALA A 80 -2.68 -7.62 10.46
CA ALA A 80 -1.59 -8.39 9.85
C ALA A 80 -1.75 -8.43 8.32
N GLU A 81 -3.00 -8.46 7.86
CA GLU A 81 -3.41 -8.62 6.46
C GLU A 81 -3.10 -7.37 5.63
N ASN A 82 -3.14 -6.17 6.24
CA ASN A 82 -2.70 -4.94 5.59
C ASN A 82 -1.18 -4.68 5.72
N GLY A 83 -0.42 -5.65 6.23
CA GLY A 83 1.03 -5.59 6.35
C GLY A 83 1.55 -4.78 7.54
N ALA A 84 0.69 -4.12 8.32
CA ALA A 84 1.13 -3.24 9.41
C ALA A 84 1.92 -3.98 10.50
N LYS A 85 1.55 -5.24 10.80
CA LYS A 85 2.26 -6.02 11.82
C LYS A 85 3.72 -6.28 11.45
N ALA A 86 3.98 -6.63 10.19
CA ALA A 86 5.33 -6.88 9.71
C ALA A 86 6.19 -5.60 9.72
N LEU A 87 5.57 -4.43 9.50
CA LEU A 87 6.25 -3.14 9.48
C LEU A 87 6.57 -2.60 10.88
N LEU A 88 5.71 -2.85 11.87
CA LEU A 88 5.79 -2.19 13.18
C LEU A 88 6.31 -3.07 14.31
N LEU A 89 6.22 -4.40 14.16
CA LEU A 89 6.67 -5.32 15.19
C LEU A 89 8.20 -5.36 15.25
N GLY A 90 8.77 -5.03 16.41
CA GLY A 90 10.22 -5.02 16.63
C GLY A 90 10.88 -3.64 16.52
N GLU A 91 10.25 -2.73 15.78
CA GLU A 91 10.72 -1.33 15.64
C GLU A 91 10.28 -0.46 16.83
N PHE A 92 9.08 -0.72 17.37
CA PHE A 92 8.53 0.09 18.45
C PHE A 92 9.08 -0.36 19.81
N LYS A 93 10.15 0.30 20.25
CA LYS A 93 10.77 0.10 21.57
C LYS A 93 10.74 1.39 22.38
N VAL A 94 10.42 1.27 23.67
CA VAL A 94 10.50 2.37 24.62
C VAL A 94 11.69 2.10 25.54
N ASN A 95 12.61 3.07 25.60
CA ASN A 95 13.71 3.03 26.56
C ASN A 95 13.26 3.74 27.82
N VAL A 96 13.34 3.04 28.95
CA VAL A 96 13.01 3.56 30.27
C VAL A 96 14.27 3.53 31.11
N VAL A 97 14.68 4.70 31.60
CA VAL A 97 15.80 4.80 32.55
C VAL A 97 15.30 4.38 33.93
N ARG A 98 16.04 3.52 34.60
CA ARG A 98 15.74 2.99 35.93
C ARG A 98 16.97 3.05 36.80
N GLU A 99 16.76 3.27 38.10
CA GLU A 99 17.81 3.15 39.11
C GLU A 99 18.36 1.73 39.17
N CYS A 100 19.67 1.62 39.36
CA CYS A 100 20.36 0.35 39.45
C CYS A 100 19.92 -0.38 40.73
N PRO A 101 19.41 -1.63 40.63
CA PRO A 101 18.94 -2.37 41.78
C PRO A 101 20.03 -2.62 42.83
N GLU A 102 21.29 -2.74 42.40
CA GLU A 102 22.45 -3.00 43.25
C GLU A 102 23.04 -1.72 43.88
N CYS A 103 22.83 -0.56 43.26
CA CYS A 103 23.38 0.71 43.75
C CYS A 103 22.36 1.57 44.49
N ARG A 104 21.05 1.32 44.35
CA ARG A 104 20.00 2.21 44.88
C ARG A 104 20.04 2.42 46.40
N ASP A 105 20.56 1.45 47.15
CA ASP A 105 20.62 1.47 48.61
C ASP A 105 21.98 1.97 49.13
N LEU A 106 22.89 2.36 48.23
CA LEU A 106 24.20 2.89 48.55
C LEU A 106 24.22 4.41 48.40
N GLU A 107 25.09 5.09 49.14
CA GLU A 107 25.27 6.54 49.03
C GLU A 107 25.89 6.94 47.68
N GLU A 108 26.69 6.05 47.09
CA GLU A 108 27.36 6.24 45.80
C GLU A 108 27.29 4.96 44.96
N ALA A 109 27.26 5.11 43.63
CA ALA A 109 27.24 3.97 42.72
C ALA A 109 28.56 3.20 42.77
N VAL A 110 28.47 1.87 42.73
CA VAL A 110 29.65 1.00 42.75
C VAL A 110 30.38 1.11 41.42
N GLU A 111 31.65 1.51 41.47
CA GLU A 111 32.52 1.56 40.29
C GLU A 111 32.66 0.15 39.69
N GLY A 112 32.34 0.00 38.39
CA GLY A 112 32.33 -1.30 37.71
C GLY A 112 31.14 -2.21 38.08
N CYS A 113 30.00 -1.65 38.48
CA CYS A 113 28.78 -2.41 38.70
C CYS A 113 28.31 -3.13 37.41
N ASP A 114 28.10 -4.45 37.47
CA ASP A 114 27.68 -5.28 36.32
C ASP A 114 26.36 -4.82 35.65
N VAL A 115 25.54 -4.02 36.34
CA VAL A 115 24.22 -3.59 35.86
C VAL A 115 24.22 -2.18 35.28
N CYS A 116 24.92 -1.24 35.90
CA CYS A 116 24.92 0.18 35.50
C CYS A 116 26.30 0.74 35.14
N ASP A 117 27.36 -0.07 35.17
CA ASP A 117 28.75 0.35 34.90
C ASP A 117 29.23 1.54 35.73
N GLY A 118 28.64 1.73 36.93
CA GLY A 118 28.96 2.84 37.83
C GLY A 118 28.15 4.12 37.61
N GLU A 119 27.19 4.13 36.67
CA GLU A 119 26.31 5.29 36.42
C GLU A 119 25.18 5.44 37.46
N GLY A 120 24.93 4.42 38.26
CA GLY A 120 23.82 4.39 39.24
C GLY A 120 22.44 4.17 38.61
N GLU A 121 22.29 4.35 37.30
CA GLU A 121 21.08 4.10 36.52
C GLU A 121 21.39 3.29 35.25
N PHE A 122 20.38 2.61 34.71
CA PHE A 122 20.51 1.87 33.45
C PHE A 122 19.26 2.05 32.57
N ALA A 123 19.47 2.00 31.25
CA ALA A 123 18.39 2.10 30.26
C ALA A 123 17.83 0.71 29.94
N GLN A 124 16.56 0.48 30.26
CA GLN A 124 15.85 -0.74 29.90
C GLN A 124 15.04 -0.51 28.61
N SER A 125 15.30 -1.33 27.59
CA SER A 125 14.54 -1.29 26.33
C SER A 125 13.36 -2.27 26.38
N HIS A 126 12.14 -1.75 26.27
CA HIS A 126 10.91 -2.54 26.22
C HIS A 126 10.32 -2.53 24.82
N THR A 127 10.20 -3.71 24.21
CA THR A 127 9.42 -3.87 22.98
C THR A 127 7.94 -3.71 23.29
N ILE A 128 7.25 -2.86 22.54
CA ILE A 128 5.81 -2.66 22.71
C ILE A 128 5.05 -3.77 21.99
N PRO A 129 4.16 -4.51 22.70
CA PRO A 129 3.43 -5.62 22.10
C PRO A 129 2.46 -5.12 21.03
N TRP A 130 2.21 -5.98 20.04
CA TRP A 130 1.34 -5.68 18.90
C TRP A 130 -0.04 -5.13 19.30
N ASP A 131 -0.64 -5.69 20.35
CA ASP A 131 -1.95 -5.24 20.82
C ASP A 131 -1.93 -3.80 21.35
N GLN A 132 -0.85 -3.40 22.02
CA GLN A 132 -0.68 -2.03 22.49
C GLN A 132 -0.43 -1.06 21.32
N ILE A 133 0.32 -1.47 20.29
CA ILE A 133 0.52 -0.66 19.08
C ILE A 133 -0.83 -0.36 18.41
N LYS A 134 -1.73 -1.34 18.31
CA LYS A 134 -3.09 -1.14 17.76
C LYS A 134 -3.88 -0.12 18.58
N VAL A 135 -3.80 -0.17 19.92
CA VAL A 135 -4.50 0.78 20.80
C VAL A 135 -3.98 2.19 20.56
N ILE A 136 -2.66 2.40 20.63
CA ILE A 136 -2.02 3.70 20.39
C ILE A 136 -2.42 4.27 19.03
N TYR A 137 -2.35 3.45 17.97
CA TYR A 137 -2.75 3.88 16.64
C TYR A 137 -4.24 4.25 16.56
N SER A 138 -5.11 3.49 17.22
CA SER A 138 -6.54 3.79 17.22
C SER A 138 -6.86 5.12 17.89
N GLU A 139 -6.14 5.48 18.96
CA GLU A 139 -6.27 6.79 19.61
C GLU A 139 -5.76 7.92 18.70
N ALA A 140 -4.64 7.70 18.00
CA ALA A 140 -4.15 8.66 17.01
C ALA A 140 -5.17 8.89 15.88
N VAL A 141 -5.77 7.84 15.33
CA VAL A 141 -6.83 7.98 14.31
C VAL A 141 -8.05 8.71 14.85
N LYS A 142 -8.48 8.45 16.10
CA LYS A 142 -9.62 9.15 16.72
C LYS A 142 -9.35 10.64 16.90
N GLY A 143 -8.15 11.01 17.36
CA GLY A 143 -7.81 12.39 17.70
C GLY A 143 -7.33 13.24 16.51
N LEU A 144 -6.72 12.62 15.50
CA LEU A 144 -6.01 13.32 14.43
C LEU A 144 -6.66 13.16 13.04
N ALA A 145 -7.63 12.26 12.87
CA ALA A 145 -8.31 12.13 11.58
C ALA A 145 -9.10 13.41 11.25
N LEU A 146 -9.02 13.82 9.98
CA LEU A 146 -9.84 14.90 9.45
C LEU A 146 -11.32 14.54 9.63
N GLN A 147 -12.05 15.40 10.34
CA GLN A 147 -13.48 15.25 10.48
C GLN A 147 -14.12 15.62 9.13
N PRO A 148 -15.07 14.83 8.61
CA PRO A 148 -15.85 15.25 7.47
C PRO A 148 -16.56 16.56 7.86
N ASN A 149 -16.39 17.61 7.05
CA ASN A 149 -17.10 18.87 7.24
C ASN A 149 -18.60 18.57 7.27
N THR A 150 -19.17 18.51 8.47
CA THR A 150 -20.62 18.48 8.66
C THR A 150 -21.07 19.91 8.43
N GLY A 151 -21.31 20.24 7.16
CA GLY A 151 -21.83 21.54 6.75
C GLY A 151 -23.04 21.88 7.60
N LYS A 152 -22.92 22.96 8.36
CA LYS A 152 -24.00 23.66 9.03
C LYS A 152 -24.35 24.88 8.21
#